data_AF-A0A2E6ZAV6-F1
#
_entry.id   AF-A0A2E6ZAV6-F1
#
_cell.length_a   1.000
_cell.length_b   1.000
_cell.length_c   1.000
_cell.angle_alpha   90.00
_cell.angle_beta   90.00
_cell.angle_gamma   90.00
#
_symmetry.space_group_name_H-M   'P 1'
#
loop_
_entity.id
_entity.type
_entity.pdbx_description
1 polymer ?
#
loop_
_entity_poly.entity_id
_entity_poly.type
_entity_poly.pdbx_seq_one_letter_code
_entity_poly.pdbx_strand_id
1 'polypeptide(L)'
;MRPRRTRLNRPTTKAHDATDKQILRLHQAIVAKLLAEPSRIADIYQRLEQRYQAGQLRHSAYIHWHSILDCIDQPELFQREVLDEGERMCKLRRRTILTGILTEQERIELLYGVS
;
A
#
# COMPACT_ATOMS: atom_id res chain seq x y z
N MET A 1 -12.43 -30.47 28.34
CA MET A 1 -13.11 -29.35 27.66
C MET A 1 -12.29 -28.08 27.89
N ARG A 2 -11.66 -27.48 26.86
CA ARG A 2 -10.89 -26.22 27.02
C ARG A 2 -11.82 -25.04 26.72
N PRO A 3 -11.89 -23.99 27.56
CA PRO A 3 -12.75 -22.85 27.29
C PRO A 3 -12.27 -22.10 26.04
N ARG A 4 -13.23 -21.77 25.18
CA ARG A 4 -13.02 -21.02 23.94
C ARG A 4 -12.60 -19.60 24.33
N ARG A 5 -11.34 -19.22 24.08
CA ARG A 5 -10.87 -17.84 24.25
C ARG A 5 -11.78 -16.91 23.45
N THR A 6 -12.55 -16.08 24.14
CA THR A 6 -13.27 -14.94 23.58
C THR A 6 -12.25 -14.04 22.89
N ARG A 7 -12.35 -13.89 21.57
CA ARG A 7 -11.49 -12.94 20.84
C ARG A 7 -11.94 -11.52 21.22
N LEU A 8 -11.17 -10.93 22.12
CA LEU A 8 -11.21 -9.52 22.51
C LEU A 8 -11.10 -8.59 21.28
N ASN A 9 -11.96 -7.55 21.27
CA ASN A 9 -11.93 -6.34 20.45
C ASN A 9 -11.52 -6.50 18.98
N ARG A 10 -12.49 -6.90 18.15
CA ARG A 10 -12.44 -6.60 16.71
C ARG A 10 -12.69 -5.09 16.54
N PRO A 11 -11.75 -4.31 15.99
CA PRO A 11 -12.00 -2.91 15.67
C PRO A 11 -13.25 -2.82 14.79
N THR A 12 -14.16 -1.92 15.16
CA THR A 12 -15.40 -1.67 14.42
C THR A 12 -15.06 -1.23 12.99
N THR A 13 -15.91 -1.58 12.02
CA THR A 13 -15.75 -1.24 10.59
C THR A 13 -15.30 0.21 10.38
N LYS A 14 -15.83 1.15 11.17
CA LYS A 14 -15.50 2.57 11.13
C LYS A 14 -14.02 2.91 11.39
N ALA A 15 -13.34 2.20 12.30
CA ALA A 15 -11.92 2.43 12.59
C ALA A 15 -11.02 1.94 11.45
N HIS A 16 -11.42 0.85 10.79
CA HIS A 16 -10.78 0.38 9.56
C HIS A 16 -10.95 1.40 8.44
N ASP A 17 -12.13 2.02 8.30
CA ASP A 17 -12.39 3.01 7.26
C ASP A 17 -11.52 4.27 7.40
N ALA A 18 -11.33 4.78 8.62
CA ALA A 18 -10.47 5.95 8.85
C ALA A 18 -8.98 5.65 8.53
N THR A 19 -8.52 4.46 8.92
CA THR A 19 -7.16 4.00 8.62
C THR A 19 -6.97 3.82 7.12
N ASP A 20 -7.94 3.24 6.42
CA ASP A 20 -7.87 3.04 4.97
C ASP A 20 -7.84 4.37 4.21
N LYS A 21 -8.59 5.36 4.67
CA LYS A 21 -8.53 6.72 4.11
C LYS A 21 -7.15 7.36 4.27
N GLN A 22 -6.52 7.22 5.44
CA GLN A 22 -5.15 7.70 5.67
C GLN A 22 -4.16 6.97 4.76
N ILE A 23 -4.27 5.64 4.65
CA ILE A 23 -3.44 4.83 3.76
C ILE A 23 -3.63 5.27 2.31
N LEU A 24 -4.87 5.51 1.86
CA LEU A 24 -5.17 5.98 0.51
C LEU A 24 -4.53 7.35 0.24
N ARG A 25 -4.66 8.30 1.19
CA ARG A 25 -4.03 9.63 1.08
C ARG A 25 -2.51 9.54 0.94
N LEU A 26 -1.86 8.67 1.71
CA LEU A 26 -0.43 8.41 1.54
C LEU A 26 -0.11 7.82 0.16
N HIS A 27 -0.93 6.89 -0.33
CA HIS A 27 -0.71 6.27 -1.64
C HIS A 27 -0.91 7.25 -2.80
N GLN A 28 -1.81 8.23 -2.69
CA GLN A 28 -1.95 9.31 -3.68
C GLN A 28 -0.63 10.07 -3.85
N ALA A 29 0.02 10.46 -2.76
CA ALA A 29 1.32 11.14 -2.80
C ALA A 29 2.45 10.23 -3.28
N ILE A 30 2.45 8.95 -2.88
CA ILE A 30 3.42 7.96 -3.38
C ILE A 30 3.31 7.83 -4.91
N VAL A 31 2.10 7.67 -5.45
CA VAL A 31 1.87 7.55 -6.89
C VAL A 31 2.39 8.78 -7.62
N ALA A 32 2.03 9.98 -7.16
CA ALA A 32 2.50 11.23 -7.77
C ALA A 32 4.04 11.30 -7.81
N LYS A 33 4.70 10.90 -6.72
CA LYS A 33 6.17 10.89 -6.64
C LYS A 33 6.82 9.84 -7.55
N LEU A 34 6.22 8.66 -7.67
CA LEU A 34 6.72 7.61 -8.56
C LEU A 34 6.55 7.96 -10.04
N LEU A 35 5.45 8.62 -10.40
CA LEU A 35 5.24 9.11 -11.76
C LEU A 35 6.21 10.26 -12.12
N ALA A 36 6.57 11.09 -11.14
CA ALA A 36 7.58 12.13 -11.32
C ALA A 36 9.02 11.57 -11.35
N GLU A 37 9.27 10.46 -10.67
CA GLU A 37 10.60 9.83 -10.55
C GLU A 37 10.55 8.31 -10.85
N PRO A 38 10.31 7.91 -12.13
CA PRO A 38 10.13 6.50 -12.47
C PRO A 38 11.36 5.61 -12.21
N SER A 39 12.56 6.19 -12.12
CA SER A 39 13.80 5.45 -11.82
C SER A 39 13.76 4.71 -10.48
N ARG A 40 12.92 5.14 -9.53
CA ARG A 40 12.73 4.48 -8.22
C ARG A 40 12.08 3.11 -8.32
N ILE A 41 11.47 2.77 -9.45
CA ILE A 41 10.71 1.54 -9.63
C ILE A 41 11.62 0.30 -9.58
N ALA A 42 12.87 0.42 -10.04
CA ALA A 42 13.84 -0.66 -9.93
C ALA A 42 14.05 -1.13 -8.47
N ASP A 43 14.20 -0.18 -7.55
CA ASP A 43 14.35 -0.47 -6.11
C ASP A 43 13.09 -1.12 -5.52
N ILE A 44 11.93 -0.73 -6.03
CA ILE A 44 10.63 -1.27 -5.59
C ILE A 44 10.47 -2.71 -6.06
N TYR A 45 10.83 -3.02 -7.31
CA TYR A 45 10.87 -4.39 -7.83
C TYR A 45 11.82 -5.27 -7.03
N GLN A 46 13.02 -4.78 -6.74
CA GLN A 46 13.97 -5.52 -5.92
C GLN A 46 13.39 -5.82 -4.53
N ARG A 47 12.71 -4.84 -3.91
CA ARG A 47 12.06 -5.06 -2.61
C ARG A 47 10.90 -6.05 -2.69
N LEU A 48 10.08 -5.97 -3.75
CA LEU A 48 8.99 -6.90 -3.99
C LEU A 48 9.52 -8.34 -4.05
N GLU A 49 10.58 -8.56 -4.83
CA GLU A 49 11.22 -9.87 -5.00
C GLU A 49 11.84 -10.36 -3.69
N GLN A 50 12.61 -9.53 -3.00
CA GLN A 50 13.21 -9.88 -1.70
C GLN A 50 12.16 -10.30 -0.67
N ARG A 51 11.05 -9.56 -0.57
CA ARG A 51 9.96 -9.89 0.37
C ARG A 51 9.22 -11.16 -0.03
N TYR A 52 9.10 -11.45 -1.32
CA TYR A 52 8.49 -12.69 -1.79
C TYR A 52 9.38 -13.89 -1.49
N GLN A 53 10.66 -13.83 -1.83
CA GLN A 53 11.64 -14.88 -1.55
C GLN A 53 11.81 -15.15 -0.05
N ALA A 54 11.72 -14.10 0.78
CA ALA A 54 11.74 -14.24 2.23
C ALA A 54 10.43 -14.78 2.84
N GLY A 55 9.42 -15.12 2.04
CA GLY A 55 8.12 -15.62 2.50
C GLY A 55 7.25 -14.57 3.21
N GLN A 56 7.57 -13.28 3.08
CA GLN A 56 6.86 -12.17 3.72
C GLN A 56 5.65 -11.69 2.91
N LEU A 57 5.52 -12.15 1.66
CA LEU A 57 4.39 -11.89 0.78
C LEU A 57 3.75 -13.21 0.35
N ARG A 58 2.41 -13.24 0.33
CA ARG A 58 1.68 -14.32 -0.32
C ARG A 58 1.84 -14.18 -1.83
N HIS A 59 1.89 -15.30 -2.55
CA HIS A 59 1.97 -15.31 -4.01
C HIS A 59 0.92 -14.42 -4.68
N SER A 60 -0.33 -14.41 -4.20
CA SER A 60 -1.36 -13.54 -4.78
C SER A 60 -1.10 -12.04 -4.60
N ALA A 61 -0.46 -11.64 -3.50
CA ALA A 61 -0.06 -10.25 -3.30
C ALA A 61 1.17 -9.89 -4.15
N TYR A 62 2.09 -10.85 -4.34
CA TYR A 62 3.24 -10.69 -5.22
C TYR A 62 2.80 -10.42 -6.67
N ILE A 63 1.97 -11.30 -7.24
CA ILE A 63 1.47 -11.13 -8.62
C ILE A 63 0.70 -9.82 -8.79
N HIS A 64 -0.11 -9.45 -7.81
CA HIS A 64 -0.91 -8.22 -7.89
C HIS A 64 -0.01 -6.98 -7.87
N TRP A 65 0.97 -6.91 -6.97
CA TRP A 65 1.93 -5.81 -6.97
C TRP A 65 2.78 -5.76 -8.24
N HIS A 66 3.23 -6.92 -8.73
CA HIS A 66 4.00 -6.99 -9.98
C HIS A 66 3.19 -6.42 -11.15
N SER A 67 1.96 -6.89 -11.34
CA SER A 67 1.08 -6.41 -12.41
C SER A 67 0.79 -4.91 -12.33
N ILE A 68 0.70 -4.35 -11.12
CA ILE A 68 0.55 -2.91 -10.92
C ILE A 68 1.82 -2.18 -11.35
N LEU A 69 3.00 -2.64 -10.94
CA LEU A 69 4.27 -2.02 -11.30
C LEU A 69 4.55 -2.08 -12.81
N ASP A 70 4.09 -3.12 -13.50
CA ASP A 70 4.18 -3.25 -14.97
C ASP A 70 3.40 -2.13 -15.70
N CYS A 71 2.48 -1.47 -15.02
CA CYS A 71 1.70 -0.37 -15.57
C CYS A 71 2.38 1.00 -15.45
N ILE A 72 3.59 1.11 -14.89
CA ILE A 72 4.21 2.43 -14.59
C ILE A 72 4.35 3.33 -15.83
N ASP A 73 4.64 2.74 -16.99
CA ASP A 73 4.76 3.47 -18.26
C ASP A 73 3.40 3.92 -18.83
N GLN A 74 2.30 3.59 -18.15
CA GLN A 74 0.93 4.03 -18.42
C GLN A 74 0.39 4.78 -17.19
N PRO A 75 0.72 6.07 -17.00
CA PRO A 75 0.47 6.79 -15.76
C PRO A 75 -0.98 6.74 -15.26
N GLU A 76 -1.95 6.88 -16.16
CA GLU A 76 -3.37 6.85 -15.84
C GLU A 76 -3.80 5.46 -15.34
N LEU A 77 -3.26 4.41 -15.96
CA LEU A 77 -3.52 3.03 -15.56
C LEU A 77 -2.87 2.73 -14.20
N PHE A 78 -1.58 3.06 -14.04
CA PHE A 78 -0.87 2.88 -12.77
C PHE A 78 -1.59 3.56 -11.61
N GLN A 79 -1.96 4.83 -11.80
CA GLN A 79 -2.68 5.60 -10.79
C GLN A 79 -4.02 4.94 -10.44
N ARG A 80 -4.80 4.55 -11.46
CA ARG A 80 -6.09 3.90 -11.25
C ARG A 80 -5.95 2.61 -10.45
N GLU A 81 -5.01 1.74 -10.81
CA GLU A 81 -4.84 0.44 -10.15
C GLU A 81 -4.34 0.59 -8.69
N VAL A 82 -3.37 1.47 -8.43
CA VAL A 82 -2.85 1.69 -7.05
C VAL A 82 -3.90 2.31 -6.14
N LEU A 83 -4.73 3.21 -6.66
CA LEU A 83 -5.68 4.01 -5.90
C LEU A 83 -7.11 3.43 -5.85
N ASP A 84 -7.37 2.29 -6.49
CA ASP A 84 -8.68 1.63 -6.47
C ASP A 84 -9.18 1.43 -5.02
N GLU A 85 -10.41 1.86 -4.73
CA GLU A 85 -10.99 1.78 -3.38
C GLU A 85 -11.70 0.44 -3.10
N GLY A 86 -11.62 -0.52 -4.02
CA GLY A 86 -12.16 -1.86 -3.86
C GLY A 86 -11.52 -2.62 -2.70
N GLU A 87 -12.28 -3.53 -2.07
CA GLU A 87 -11.88 -4.24 -0.85
C GLU A 87 -10.52 -4.96 -1.01
N ARG A 88 -10.28 -5.54 -2.19
CA ARG A 88 -9.02 -6.23 -2.50
C ARG A 88 -7.84 -5.27 -2.41
N MET A 89 -7.99 -4.07 -2.96
CA MET A 89 -6.90 -3.11 -3.11
C MET A 89 -6.66 -2.33 -1.81
N CYS A 90 -7.72 -2.05 -1.03
CA CYS A 90 -7.59 -1.63 0.36
C CYS A 90 -6.75 -2.62 1.19
N LYS A 91 -7.04 -3.92 1.11
CA LYS A 91 -6.25 -4.96 1.79
C LYS A 91 -4.80 -5.02 1.31
N LEU A 92 -4.57 -4.80 0.01
CA LEU A 92 -3.22 -4.80 -0.57
C LEU A 92 -2.40 -3.59 -0.09
N ARG A 93 -2.98 -2.38 -0.09
CA ARG A 93 -2.33 -1.15 0.42
C ARG A 93 -1.95 -1.24 1.91
N ARG A 94 -2.74 -1.91 2.75
CA ARG A 94 -2.38 -2.18 4.16
C ARG A 94 -1.09 -2.99 4.33
N ARG A 95 -0.66 -3.71 3.28
CA ARG A 95 0.57 -4.51 3.23
C ARG A 95 1.45 -4.07 2.06
N THR A 96 1.56 -2.75 1.89
CA THR A 96 2.25 -2.15 0.75
C THR A 96 3.74 -2.45 0.72
N ILE A 97 4.27 -2.58 -0.49
CA ILE A 97 5.71 -2.68 -0.81
C ILE A 97 6.33 -1.31 -1.13
N LEU A 98 5.48 -0.27 -1.27
CA LEU A 98 5.85 1.10 -1.62
C LEU A 98 6.37 1.91 -0.41
N THR A 99 7.24 1.29 0.39
CA THR A 99 7.85 1.92 1.57
C THR A 99 9.05 2.78 1.18
N GLY A 100 9.37 3.80 1.98
CA GLY A 100 10.56 4.65 1.75
C GLY A 100 10.48 5.57 0.52
N ILE A 101 9.30 5.71 -0.10
CA ILE A 101 9.08 6.65 -1.21
C ILE A 101 8.82 8.07 -0.67
N LEU A 102 8.00 8.15 0.38
CA LEU A 102 7.83 9.37 1.15
C LEU A 102 8.85 9.42 2.28
N THR A 103 9.44 10.58 2.48
CA THR A 103 10.20 10.96 3.66
C THR A 103 9.27 11.06 4.87
N GLU A 104 9.82 11.02 6.08
CA GLU A 104 9.02 11.17 7.29
C GLU A 104 8.34 12.55 7.36
N GLN A 105 9.02 13.61 6.91
CA GLN A 105 8.43 14.94 6.85
C GLN A 105 7.21 14.98 5.92
N GLU A 106 7.32 14.45 4.70
CA GLU A 106 6.18 14.36 3.77
C GLU A 106 5.01 13.56 4.36
N ARG A 107 5.30 12.48 5.09
CA ARG A 107 4.25 11.68 5.75
C ARG A 107 3.53 12.46 6.85
N ILE A 108 4.28 13.18 7.69
CA ILE A 108 3.73 14.01 8.77
C ILE A 108 2.87 15.13 8.17
N GLU A 109 3.38 15.83 7.16
CA GLU A 109 2.65 16.89 6.44
C GLU A 109 1.32 16.37 5.86
N LEU A 110 1.35 15.20 5.21
CA LEU A 110 0.14 14.63 4.62
C LEU A 110 -0.90 14.19 5.66
N LEU A 111 -0.46 13.69 6.83
CA LEU A 111 -1.37 13.14 7.84
C LEU A 111 -1.87 14.19 8.84
N TYR A 112 -1.07 15.22 9.10
CA TYR A 112 -1.29 16.18 10.20
C TYR A 112 -1.10 17.64 9.79
N GLY A 113 -0.53 17.91 8.61
CA GLY A 113 -0.43 19.26 8.08
C GLY A 113 -1.82 19.87 7.94
N VAL A 114 -2.04 20.96 8.65
CA VAL A 114 -3.26 21.76 8.53
C VAL A 114 -3.19 22.44 7.17
N SER A 115 -4.05 22.02 6.24
CA SER A 115 -4.28 22.72 4.97
C SER A 115 -5.09 23.99 5.20
#